data_AF-A0A961UJK2-F1
#
_entry.id   AF-A0A961UJK2-F1
#
_cell.length_a   1.000
_cell.length_b   1.000
_cell.length_c   1.000
_cell.angle_alpha   90.00
_cell.angle_beta   90.00
_cell.angle_gamma   90.00
#
_symmetry.space_group_name_H-M   'P 1'
#
loop_
_entity.id
_entity.type
_entity.pdbx_description
1 polymer ?
#
loop_
_entity_poly.entity_id
_entity_poly.type
_entity_poly.pdbx_seq_one_letter_code
_entity_poly.pdbx_strand_id
1 'polypeptide(L)'
;MTNMIKAALFGGAIALSATSAFAMHHLSVSADDQDVSGGKVTATEINTTQDGWLVVHRTGDDMKPGPVVGHAWIKNGKNENVTADLTEEVKSGEKLMLMVHGEDGGMKAGEFEYTLGAKEDGPIKEDGKLIMTVITAK
;
A
#
# COMPACT_ATOMS: atom_id res chain seq x y z
N MET A 1 -50.36 43.52 -47.53
CA MET A 1 -49.10 43.26 -48.27
C MET A 1 -48.00 43.19 -47.22
N THR A 2 -47.21 42.15 -46.99
CA THR A 2 -47.01 40.83 -47.61
C THR A 2 -46.18 39.99 -46.60
N ASN A 3 -46.50 38.71 -46.52
CA ASN A 3 -45.79 37.53 -45.99
C ASN A 3 -44.49 37.59 -45.16
N MET A 4 -44.55 36.84 -44.05
CA MET A 4 -43.73 35.67 -43.66
C MET A 4 -42.27 35.55 -44.14
N ILE A 5 -41.35 35.36 -43.18
CA ILE A 5 -40.17 34.49 -43.33
C ILE A 5 -40.01 33.63 -42.05
N LYS A 6 -39.90 32.31 -42.27
CA LYS A 6 -39.52 31.26 -41.30
C LYS A 6 -38.00 31.02 -41.31
N ALA A 7 -37.54 30.33 -40.26
CA ALA A 7 -36.26 29.60 -40.12
C ALA A 7 -35.06 30.45 -39.64
N ALA A 8 -34.09 29.96 -38.85
CA ALA A 8 -33.65 28.58 -38.62
C ALA A 8 -32.94 28.44 -37.25
N LEU A 9 -32.81 27.18 -36.80
CA LEU A 9 -31.99 26.71 -35.69
C LEU A 9 -30.50 27.05 -35.86
N PHE A 10 -29.83 27.44 -34.76
CA PHE A 10 -28.40 27.24 -34.43
C PHE A 10 -28.30 27.67 -32.95
N GLY A 11 -27.67 27.02 -31.99
CA GLY A 11 -26.70 25.93 -31.91
C GLY A 11 -26.04 26.10 -30.53
N GLY A 12 -25.67 25.01 -29.86
CA GLY A 12 -24.98 25.12 -28.56
C GLY A 12 -24.98 23.83 -27.76
N ALA A 13 -24.30 22.80 -28.27
CA ALA A 13 -23.97 21.63 -27.46
C ALA A 13 -22.98 22.05 -26.36
N ILE A 14 -23.37 21.92 -25.10
CA ILE A 14 -22.43 21.94 -23.97
C ILE A 14 -21.78 20.56 -23.91
N ALA A 15 -20.56 20.45 -24.43
CA ALA A 15 -19.70 19.31 -24.18
C ALA A 15 -19.15 19.44 -22.76
N LEU A 16 -19.69 18.65 -21.81
CA LEU A 16 -18.97 18.39 -20.56
C LEU A 16 -17.74 17.54 -20.91
N SER A 17 -16.58 18.16 -20.91
CA SER A 17 -15.31 17.44 -20.87
C SER A 17 -15.21 16.79 -19.49
N ALA A 18 -15.60 15.52 -19.39
CA ALA A 18 -15.23 14.69 -18.27
C ALA A 18 -13.70 14.60 -18.27
N THR A 19 -13.05 15.35 -17.38
CA THR A 19 -11.64 15.17 -17.09
C THR A 19 -11.54 13.80 -16.44
N SER A 20 -11.05 12.81 -17.18
CA SER A 20 -10.71 11.52 -16.63
C SER A 20 -9.69 11.73 -15.52
N ALA A 21 -10.09 11.48 -14.27
CA ALA A 21 -9.16 11.36 -13.16
C ALA A 21 -8.25 10.16 -13.49
N PHE A 22 -7.01 10.46 -13.90
CA PHE A 22 -5.97 9.44 -13.96
C PHE A 22 -5.75 8.94 -12.54
N ALA A 23 -6.07 7.67 -12.29
CA ALA A 23 -5.63 7.00 -11.07
C ALA A 23 -4.09 7.08 -11.05
N MET A 24 -3.53 7.98 -10.24
CA MET A 24 -2.09 7.97 -9.98
C MET A 24 -1.76 6.62 -9.34
N HIS A 25 -0.89 5.86 -9.99
CA HIS A 25 -0.38 4.58 -9.53
C HIS A 25 0.60 4.83 -8.37
N HIS A 26 0.08 5.34 -7.24
CA HIS A 26 0.88 5.63 -6.06
C HIS A 26 1.08 4.35 -5.25
N LEU A 27 2.28 4.12 -4.76
CA LEU A 27 2.56 2.99 -3.87
C LEU A 27 1.91 3.27 -2.50
N SER A 28 1.25 2.28 -1.91
CA SER A 28 0.56 2.50 -0.63
C SER A 28 0.49 1.24 0.20
N VAL A 29 0.40 1.45 1.52
CA VAL A 29 -0.01 0.45 2.49
C VAL A 29 -0.92 1.12 3.51
N SER A 30 -2.06 0.49 3.76
CA SER A 30 -3.06 0.94 4.73
C SER A 30 -3.32 -0.18 5.72
N ALA A 31 -3.45 0.18 7.00
CA ALA A 31 -3.82 -0.72 8.07
C ALA A 31 -4.34 0.11 9.24
N ASP A 32 -5.28 -0.45 9.98
CA ASP A 32 -5.83 0.16 11.19
C ASP A 32 -5.23 -0.51 12.44
N ASP A 33 -5.27 0.24 13.53
CA ASP A 33 -5.15 -0.26 14.89
C ASP A 33 -6.07 -1.48 15.09
N GLN A 34 -5.53 -2.61 15.55
CA GLN A 34 -6.25 -3.88 15.59
C GLN A 34 -5.78 -4.78 16.74
N ASP A 35 -6.65 -5.72 17.12
CA ASP A 35 -6.29 -6.81 18.02
C ASP A 35 -5.36 -7.79 17.29
N VAL A 36 -4.18 -8.02 17.86
CA VAL A 36 -3.17 -8.94 17.33
C VAL A 36 -2.89 -10.11 18.27
N SER A 37 -3.70 -10.29 19.31
CA SER A 37 -3.55 -11.38 20.31
C SER A 37 -3.65 -12.78 19.69
N GLY A 38 -4.27 -12.88 18.50
CA GLY A 38 -4.28 -14.09 17.68
C GLY A 38 -2.98 -14.39 16.91
N GLY A 39 -1.92 -13.60 17.12
CA GLY A 39 -0.62 -13.78 16.47
C GLY A 39 -0.63 -13.44 14.98
N LYS A 40 -1.49 -12.51 14.55
CA LYS A 40 -1.60 -12.05 13.16
C LYS A 40 -1.82 -10.55 13.10
N VAL A 41 -1.38 -9.94 12.01
CA VAL A 41 -1.67 -8.54 11.69
C VAL A 41 -2.04 -8.41 10.22
N THR A 42 -3.00 -7.54 9.92
CA THR A 42 -3.56 -7.39 8.59
C THR A 42 -3.37 -5.97 8.06
N ALA A 43 -2.81 -5.85 6.86
CA ALA A 43 -2.94 -4.66 6.02
C ALA A 43 -4.26 -4.72 5.26
N THR A 44 -5.06 -3.66 5.34
CA THR A 44 -6.35 -3.57 4.66
C THR A 44 -6.17 -3.48 3.15
N GLU A 45 -5.18 -2.70 2.70
CA GLU A 45 -4.84 -2.54 1.29
C GLU A 45 -3.33 -2.28 1.11
N ILE A 46 -2.74 -2.89 0.09
CA ILE A 46 -1.39 -2.60 -0.38
C ILE A 46 -1.44 -2.42 -1.90
N ASN A 47 -0.95 -1.29 -2.41
CA ASN A 47 -0.71 -1.10 -3.83
C ASN A 47 0.80 -1.04 -4.09
N THR A 48 1.31 -1.95 -4.91
CA THR A 48 2.74 -2.05 -5.24
C THR A 48 2.96 -2.19 -6.75
N THR A 49 4.12 -1.77 -7.28
CA THR A 49 4.47 -1.92 -8.70
C THR A 49 5.20 -3.21 -9.04
N GLN A 50 5.50 -4.03 -8.03
CA GLN A 50 6.23 -5.30 -8.16
C GLN A 50 5.82 -6.30 -7.09
N ASP A 51 6.10 -7.58 -7.36
CA ASP A 51 5.97 -8.65 -6.38
C ASP A 51 6.95 -8.43 -5.23
N GLY A 52 6.60 -8.93 -4.04
CA GLY A 52 7.43 -8.74 -2.86
C GLY A 52 6.71 -9.12 -1.58
N TRP A 53 6.96 -8.32 -0.54
CA TRP A 53 6.56 -8.66 0.83
C TRP A 53 5.88 -7.50 1.56
N LEU A 54 4.81 -7.81 2.27
CA LEU A 54 4.44 -7.06 3.46
C LEU A 54 5.37 -7.52 4.58
N VAL A 55 6.15 -6.61 5.15
CA VAL A 55 7.05 -6.90 6.27
C VAL A 55 6.58 -6.15 7.51
N VAL A 56 6.51 -6.86 8.62
CA VAL A 56 6.06 -6.35 9.91
C VAL A 56 7.28 -6.17 10.80
N HIS A 57 7.60 -4.93 11.13
CA HIS A 57 8.66 -4.56 12.06
C HIS A 57 8.10 -4.19 13.42
N ARG A 58 8.86 -4.49 14.48
CA ARG A 58 8.75 -3.73 15.73
C ARG A 58 9.10 -2.27 15.47
N THR A 59 8.44 -1.33 16.14
CA THR A 59 8.85 0.07 16.12
C THR A 59 8.60 0.72 17.48
N GLY A 60 9.45 1.69 17.82
CA GLY A 60 9.27 2.54 19.01
C GLY A 60 8.69 3.90 18.63
N ASP A 61 8.77 4.83 19.58
CA ASP A 61 8.33 6.23 19.39
C ASP A 61 9.21 7.02 18.40
N ASP A 62 10.41 6.53 18.11
CA ASP A 62 11.29 7.10 17.09
C ASP A 62 10.91 6.70 15.66
N MET A 63 9.88 5.86 15.52
CA MET A 63 9.31 5.43 14.23
C MET A 63 10.35 4.81 13.30
N LYS A 64 11.35 4.11 13.86
CA LYS A 64 12.35 3.37 13.09
C LYS A 64 12.01 1.88 13.01
N PRO A 65 12.28 1.22 11.88
CA PRO A 65 12.11 -0.22 11.78
C PRO A 65 13.09 -0.94 12.70
N GLY A 66 12.56 -1.73 13.63
CA GLY A 66 13.28 -2.66 14.47
C GLY A 66 13.34 -4.07 13.83
N PRO A 67 13.46 -5.12 14.66
CA PRO A 67 13.41 -6.51 14.18
C PRO A 67 12.13 -6.81 13.40
N VAL A 68 12.26 -7.68 12.40
CA VAL A 68 11.11 -8.24 11.67
C VAL A 68 10.44 -9.28 12.54
N VAL A 69 9.13 -9.19 12.66
CA VAL A 69 8.30 -10.09 13.48
C VAL A 69 7.20 -10.78 12.68
N GLY A 70 7.08 -10.50 11.38
CA GLY A 70 6.18 -11.19 10.49
C GLY A 70 6.37 -10.73 9.05
N HIS A 71 5.95 -11.54 8.10
CA HIS A 71 5.91 -11.15 6.70
C HIS A 71 4.82 -11.93 5.94
N ALA A 72 4.39 -11.39 4.81
CA ALA A 72 3.44 -12.02 3.91
C ALA A 72 3.76 -11.65 2.46
N TRP A 73 3.52 -12.58 1.54
CA TRP A 73 3.70 -12.35 0.12
C TRP A 73 2.66 -11.36 -0.43
N ILE A 74 3.09 -10.46 -1.30
CA ILE A 74 2.24 -9.53 -2.06
C ILE A 74 2.60 -9.57 -3.54
N LYS A 75 1.61 -9.30 -4.40
CA LYS A 75 1.79 -9.26 -5.86
C LYS A 75 1.80 -7.83 -6.36
N ASN A 76 2.37 -7.63 -7.54
CA ASN A 76 2.21 -6.41 -8.32
C ASN A 76 0.73 -6.01 -8.44
N GLY A 77 0.44 -4.74 -8.23
CA GLY A 77 -0.86 -4.12 -8.22
C GLY A 77 -1.47 -4.07 -6.82
N LYS A 78 -2.79 -4.13 -6.79
CA LYS A 78 -3.59 -4.02 -5.58
C LYS A 78 -3.73 -5.38 -4.88
N ASN A 79 -3.43 -5.40 -3.59
CA ASN A 79 -3.61 -6.52 -2.67
C ASN A 79 -4.54 -6.06 -1.54
N GLU A 80 -5.54 -6.87 -1.20
CA GLU A 80 -6.51 -6.55 -0.15
C GLU A 80 -6.40 -7.58 0.98
N ASN A 81 -6.57 -7.13 2.23
CA ASN A 81 -6.61 -7.97 3.43
C ASN A 81 -5.39 -8.90 3.57
N VAL A 82 -4.20 -8.36 3.32
CA VAL A 82 -2.94 -9.12 3.42
C VAL A 82 -2.62 -9.36 4.89
N THR A 83 -2.63 -10.63 5.29
CA THR A 83 -2.40 -11.03 6.68
C THR A 83 -1.00 -11.63 6.82
N ALA A 84 -0.22 -11.12 7.76
CA ALA A 84 1.08 -11.66 8.14
C ALA A 84 0.98 -12.37 9.49
N ASP A 85 1.59 -13.56 9.56
CA ASP A 85 1.71 -14.32 10.79
C ASP A 85 2.85 -13.74 11.62
N LEU A 86 2.56 -13.44 12.88
CA LEU A 86 3.54 -12.94 13.83
C LEU A 86 4.32 -14.12 14.40
N THR A 87 5.64 -13.98 14.39
CA THR A 87 6.60 -14.98 14.88
C THR A 87 6.86 -14.87 16.39
N GLU A 88 6.36 -13.80 17.01
CA GLU A 88 6.46 -13.55 18.44
C GLU A 88 5.20 -12.85 18.98
N GLU A 89 5.01 -12.91 20.29
CA GLU A 89 3.88 -12.28 20.97
C GLU A 89 4.00 -10.74 20.94
N VAL A 90 2.89 -10.08 20.61
CA VAL A 90 2.77 -8.62 20.63
C VAL A 90 1.72 -8.23 21.66
N LYS A 91 2.10 -7.38 22.60
CA LYS A 91 1.24 -6.89 23.69
C LYS A 91 0.42 -5.70 23.22
N SER A 92 -0.76 -5.55 23.80
CA SER A 92 -1.60 -4.35 23.63
C SER A 92 -0.79 -3.07 23.94
N GLY A 93 -0.95 -2.06 23.09
CA GLY A 93 -0.23 -0.79 23.15
C GLY A 93 1.13 -0.78 22.42
N GLU A 94 1.68 -1.93 22.03
CA GLU A 94 2.89 -1.98 21.23
C GLU A 94 2.61 -1.56 19.78
N LYS A 95 3.62 -0.96 19.13
CA LYS A 95 3.51 -0.46 17.76
C LYS A 95 4.18 -1.42 16.77
N LEU A 96 3.50 -1.66 15.67
CA LEU A 96 4.02 -2.43 14.54
C LEU A 96 4.07 -1.53 13.30
N MET A 97 5.19 -1.58 12.60
CA MET A 97 5.38 -0.91 11.32
C MET A 97 5.21 -1.91 10.21
N LEU A 98 4.20 -1.70 9.37
CA LEU A 98 3.92 -2.48 8.19
C LEU A 98 4.57 -1.77 7.02
N MET A 99 5.55 -2.41 6.37
CA MET A 99 6.37 -1.83 5.32
C MET A 99 6.33 -2.71 4.07
N VAL A 100 6.28 -2.06 2.90
CA VAL A 100 6.34 -2.74 1.61
C VAL A 100 7.79 -2.97 1.22
N HIS A 101 8.14 -4.23 1.01
CA HIS A 101 9.43 -4.68 0.52
C HIS A 101 9.27 -5.30 -0.87
N GLY A 102 10.32 -5.19 -1.68
CA GLY A 102 10.42 -5.92 -2.95
C GLY A 102 10.98 -7.31 -2.73
N GLU A 103 10.95 -8.12 -3.77
CA GLU A 103 11.67 -9.40 -3.86
C GLU A 103 13.05 -9.25 -4.56
N ASP A 104 13.38 -8.04 -5.00
CA ASP A 104 14.63 -7.80 -5.73
C ASP A 104 15.85 -8.06 -4.84
N GLY A 105 16.88 -8.63 -5.45
CA GLY A 105 18.13 -8.92 -4.76
C GLY A 105 18.11 -10.21 -3.95
N GLY A 106 16.95 -10.82 -3.71
CA GLY A 106 16.85 -12.18 -3.18
C GLY A 106 17.60 -13.19 -4.07
N MET A 107 18.15 -14.23 -3.44
CA MET A 107 18.80 -15.34 -4.11
C MET A 107 17.79 -16.32 -4.70
N LYS A 108 16.58 -16.38 -4.13
CA LYS A 108 15.51 -17.29 -4.58
C LYS A 108 14.15 -16.62 -4.54
N ALA A 109 13.45 -16.73 -5.67
CA ALA A 109 12.08 -16.24 -5.75
C ALA A 109 11.16 -16.97 -4.75
N GLY A 110 10.36 -16.20 -4.01
CA GLY A 110 9.40 -16.66 -3.01
C GLY A 110 10.02 -17.04 -1.66
N GLU A 111 11.32 -16.84 -1.44
CA GLU A 111 11.95 -16.95 -0.12
C GLU A 111 12.23 -15.55 0.42
N PHE A 112 11.78 -15.26 1.65
CA PHE A 112 12.02 -13.97 2.28
C PHE A 112 13.43 -13.94 2.87
N GLU A 113 14.29 -13.06 2.35
CA GLU A 113 15.73 -13.03 2.65
C GLU A 113 16.20 -11.71 3.31
N TYR A 114 15.27 -10.83 3.68
CA TYR A 114 15.61 -9.55 4.28
C TYR A 114 16.21 -9.71 5.69
N THR A 115 17.32 -9.01 5.91
CA THR A 115 17.84 -8.70 7.24
C THR A 115 17.98 -7.18 7.41
N LEU A 116 17.97 -6.67 8.64
CA LEU A 116 17.92 -5.22 8.88
C LEU A 116 19.11 -4.50 8.21
N GLY A 117 18.81 -3.69 7.19
CA GLY A 117 19.81 -2.95 6.41
C GLY A 117 20.41 -3.70 5.22
N ALA A 118 19.94 -4.92 4.92
CA ALA A 118 20.31 -5.67 3.73
C ALA A 118 19.77 -5.03 2.44
N LYS A 119 20.34 -5.46 1.31
CA LYS A 119 19.85 -5.04 -0.02
C LYS A 119 18.79 -6.00 -0.54
N GLU A 120 18.96 -7.27 -0.23
CA GLU A 120 18.11 -8.40 -0.55
C GLU A 120 16.75 -8.20 0.11
N ASP A 121 15.68 -8.34 -0.68
CA ASP A 121 14.29 -8.11 -0.28
C ASP A 121 14.10 -6.78 0.46
N GLY A 122 14.80 -5.75 -0.02
CA GLY A 122 14.83 -4.45 0.61
C GLY A 122 13.50 -3.67 0.50
N PRO A 123 13.34 -2.61 1.29
CA PRO A 123 12.14 -1.79 1.27
C PRO A 123 11.99 -1.03 -0.06
N ILE A 124 10.77 -1.02 -0.59
CA ILE A 124 10.42 -0.20 -1.75
C ILE A 124 10.29 1.26 -1.31
N LYS A 125 10.72 2.17 -2.18
CA LYS A 125 10.64 3.61 -1.95
C LYS A 125 9.99 4.33 -3.13
N GLU A 126 9.07 5.24 -2.83
CA GLU A 126 8.54 6.21 -3.78
C GLU A 126 9.11 7.59 -3.42
N ASP A 127 9.75 8.26 -4.39
CA ASP A 127 10.44 9.54 -4.17
C ASP A 127 11.40 9.54 -2.97
N GLY A 128 12.07 8.40 -2.74
CA GLY A 128 13.02 8.20 -1.64
C GLY A 128 12.38 7.95 -0.27
N LYS A 129 11.04 7.93 -0.17
CA LYS A 129 10.30 7.66 1.07
C LYS A 129 9.88 6.20 1.14
N LEU A 130 9.96 5.62 2.34
CA LEU A 130 9.48 4.27 2.60
C LEU A 130 7.96 4.21 2.46
N ILE A 131 7.48 3.13 1.87
CA ILE A 131 6.05 2.82 1.80
C ILE A 131 5.68 2.03 3.04
N MET A 132 5.17 2.71 4.05
CA MET A 132 4.86 2.12 5.34
C MET A 132 3.67 2.78 6.03
N THR A 133 3.09 2.05 6.97
CA THR A 133 2.15 2.55 7.97
C THR A 133 2.50 1.97 9.33
N VAL A 134 2.01 2.59 10.41
CA VAL A 134 2.19 2.09 11.78
C VAL A 134 0.83 1.91 12.43
N ILE A 135 0.66 0.75 13.06
CA ILE A 135 -0.52 0.43 13.85
C ILE A 135 -0.15 0.21 15.30
N THR A 136 -1.10 0.45 16.18
CA THR A 136 -1.04 0.12 17.60
C THR A 136 -1.83 -1.16 17.83
N ALA A 137 -1.19 -2.17 18.42
CA ALA A 137 -1.85 -3.39 18.89
C ALA A 137 -2.92 -3.04 19.95
N LYS A 138 -4.11 -3.61 19.85
CA LYS A 138 -5.21 -3.43 20.82
C LYS A 138 -5.34 -4.61 21.75
#